data_AF-A0A183U1H2-F1
#
_entry.id   AF-A0A183U1H2-F1
#
_cell.length_a   1.000
_cell.length_b   1.000
_cell.length_c   1.000
_cell.angle_alpha   90.00
_cell.angle_beta   90.00
_cell.angle_gamma   90.00
#
_symmetry.space_group_name_H-M   'P 1'
#
loop_
_entity.id
_entity.type
_entity.pdbx_description
1 polymer ?
#
loop_
_entity_poly.entity_id
_entity_poly.type
_entity_poly.pdbx_seq_one_letter_code
_entity_poly.pdbx_strand_id
1 'polypeptide(L)'
;MVSSNIKSEHQVNLERAEFLLYQALDADEAGHVSEAITLYSEAVELCLQSASSCDADTKIKLRQLAKRALDRAEILKETVEKGKVAKHDLSLDLPEVPADGMLRLQF
;
A
#
# COMPACT_ATOMS: atom_id res chain seq x y z
N MET A 1 -31.10 22.66 -26.41
CA MET A 1 -30.86 21.20 -26.54
C MET A 1 -29.82 20.85 -25.49
N VAL A 2 -30.23 20.21 -24.39
CA VAL A 2 -29.30 19.81 -23.33
C VAL A 2 -28.70 18.49 -23.79
N SER A 3 -27.48 18.53 -24.29
CA SER A 3 -26.77 17.32 -24.72
C SER A 3 -26.49 16.49 -23.47
N SER A 4 -27.31 15.46 -23.23
CA SER A 4 -27.03 14.45 -22.23
C SER A 4 -25.77 13.70 -22.64
N ASN A 5 -24.62 14.17 -22.16
CA ASN A 5 -23.33 13.52 -22.34
C ASN A 5 -23.30 12.27 -21.43
N ILE A 6 -23.94 11.21 -21.91
CA ILE A 6 -23.96 9.92 -21.22
C ILE A 6 -22.57 9.34 -21.41
N LYS A 7 -21.73 9.50 -20.38
CA LYS A 7 -20.41 8.87 -20.36
C LYS A 7 -20.59 7.36 -20.48
N SER A 8 -19.80 6.72 -21.34
CA SER A 8 -19.76 5.26 -21.43
C SER A 8 -19.30 4.66 -20.10
N GLU A 9 -19.77 3.47 -19.78
CA GLU A 9 -19.38 2.74 -18.55
C GLU A 9 -17.85 2.65 -18.40
N HIS A 10 -17.13 2.42 -19.50
CA HIS A 10 -15.66 2.39 -19.50
C HIS A 10 -15.03 3.73 -19.11
N GLN A 11 -15.63 4.84 -19.49
CA GLN A 11 -15.15 6.17 -19.14
C GLN A 11 -15.37 6.45 -17.65
N VAL A 12 -16.53 6.03 -17.12
CA VAL A 12 -16.83 6.10 -15.68
C VAL A 12 -15.87 5.25 -14.86
N ASN A 13 -15.60 4.02 -15.30
CA ASN A 13 -14.66 3.14 -14.61
C ASN A 13 -13.23 3.68 -14.66
N LEU A 14 -12.81 4.29 -15.78
CA LEU A 14 -11.49 4.90 -15.87
C LEU A 14 -11.36 6.09 -14.89
N GLU A 15 -12.34 6.99 -14.88
CA GLU A 15 -12.38 8.11 -13.93
C GLU A 15 -12.35 7.62 -12.46
N ARG A 16 -13.05 6.52 -12.18
CA ARG A 16 -13.05 5.91 -10.84
C ARG A 16 -11.69 5.29 -10.48
N ALA A 17 -11.01 4.62 -11.41
CA ALA A 17 -9.66 4.10 -11.18
C ALA A 17 -8.66 5.23 -10.91
N GLU A 18 -8.74 6.32 -11.68
CA GLU A 18 -7.89 7.50 -11.48
C GLU A 18 -8.16 8.13 -10.12
N PHE A 19 -9.43 8.30 -9.75
CA PHE A 19 -9.79 8.85 -8.44
C PHE A 19 -9.26 8.00 -7.28
N LEU A 20 -9.41 6.67 -7.35
CA LEU A 20 -8.86 5.75 -6.35
C LEU A 20 -7.33 5.85 -6.27
N LEU A 21 -6.64 6.03 -7.40
CA LEU A 21 -5.20 6.20 -7.41
C LEU A 21 -4.76 7.50 -6.72
N TYR A 22 -5.48 8.60 -6.94
CA TYR A 22 -5.21 9.85 -6.22
C TYR A 22 -5.41 9.70 -4.71
N GLN A 23 -6.50 9.05 -4.29
CA GLN A 23 -6.70 8.77 -2.86
C GLN A 23 -5.60 7.89 -2.28
N ALA A 24 -5.12 6.88 -3.03
CA ALA A 24 -4.02 6.04 -2.61
C ALA A 24 -2.72 6.83 -2.43
N LEU A 25 -2.44 7.77 -3.34
CA LEU A 25 -1.29 8.68 -3.27
C LEU A 25 -1.40 9.60 -2.03
N ASP A 26 -2.55 10.24 -1.84
CA ASP A 26 -2.78 11.12 -0.68
C ASP A 26 -2.58 10.34 0.64
N ALA A 27 -3.10 9.11 0.72
CA ALA A 27 -2.93 8.24 1.88
C ALA A 27 -1.48 7.79 2.09
N ASP A 28 -0.74 7.49 1.02
CA ASP A 28 0.69 7.14 1.06
C ASP A 28 1.52 8.32 1.57
N GLU A 29 1.29 9.51 1.03
CA GLU A 29 1.95 10.76 1.44
C GLU A 29 1.62 11.16 2.89
N ALA A 30 0.38 10.90 3.34
CA ALA A 30 -0.04 11.08 4.72
C ALA A 30 0.53 10.02 5.69
N GLY A 31 1.19 8.97 5.18
CA GLY A 31 1.70 7.87 5.97
C GLY A 31 0.64 6.88 6.45
N HIS A 32 -0.58 6.93 5.90
CA HIS A 32 -1.67 6.01 6.16
C HIS A 32 -1.48 4.71 5.36
N VAL A 33 -0.40 3.97 5.67
CA VAL A 33 0.09 2.88 4.82
C VAL A 33 -0.95 1.76 4.60
N SER A 34 -1.74 1.41 5.61
CA SER A 34 -2.79 0.38 5.45
C SER A 34 -3.91 0.80 4.50
N GLU A 35 -4.30 2.07 4.55
CA GLU A 35 -5.32 2.65 3.66
C GLU A 35 -4.77 2.77 2.23
N ALA A 36 -3.54 3.27 2.08
CA ALA A 36 -2.86 3.36 0.79
C ALA A 36 -2.77 2.00 0.08
N ILE A 37 -2.39 0.94 0.80
CA ILE A 37 -2.32 -0.44 0.25
C ILE A 37 -3.68 -0.91 -0.26
N THR A 38 -4.74 -0.69 0.50
CA THR A 38 -6.11 -1.08 0.11
C THR A 38 -6.53 -0.32 -1.15
N LEU A 39 -6.37 1.00 -1.15
CA LEU A 39 -6.76 1.85 -2.27
C LEU A 39 -5.96 1.55 -3.55
N TYR A 40 -4.65 1.31 -3.43
CA TYR A 40 -3.84 0.85 -4.57
C TYR A 40 -4.34 -0.49 -5.11
N SER A 41 -4.71 -1.43 -4.24
CA SER A 41 -5.22 -2.75 -4.65
C SER A 41 -6.57 -2.62 -5.39
N GLU A 42 -7.49 -1.80 -4.88
CA GLU A 42 -8.77 -1.52 -5.53
C GLU A 42 -8.60 -0.82 -6.89
N ALA A 43 -7.70 0.17 -6.98
CA ALA A 43 -7.39 0.85 -8.24
C ALA A 43 -6.85 -0.14 -9.29
N VAL A 44 -5.99 -1.08 -8.89
CA VAL A 44 -5.44 -2.13 -9.76
C VAL A 44 -6.55 -3.03 -10.28
N GLU A 45 -7.42 -3.53 -9.41
CA GLU A 45 -8.53 -4.40 -9.80
C GLU A 45 -9.43 -3.70 -10.81
N LEU A 46 -9.80 -2.46 -10.54
CA LEU A 46 -10.67 -1.68 -11.42
C LEU A 46 -10.02 -1.40 -12.79
N CYS A 47 -8.70 -1.14 -12.81
CA CYS A 47 -7.93 -0.99 -14.05
C CYS A 47 -7.95 -2.27 -14.88
N LEU A 48 -7.77 -3.43 -14.25
CA LEU A 48 -7.77 -4.73 -14.93
C LEU A 48 -9.15 -5.10 -15.47
N GLN A 49 -10.21 -4.83 -14.70
CA GLN A 49 -11.60 -5.02 -15.14
C GLN A 49 -11.93 -4.14 -16.34
N SER A 50 -11.59 -2.85 -16.26
CA SER A 50 -11.84 -1.87 -17.34
C SER A 50 -11.06 -2.19 -18.61
N ALA A 51 -9.82 -2.68 -18.48
CA ALA A 51 -8.94 -3.05 -19.57
C ALA A 51 -9.48 -4.19 -20.47
N SER A 52 -10.50 -4.94 -20.03
CA SER A 52 -11.13 -6.00 -20.82
C SER A 52 -12.00 -5.46 -21.96
N SER A 53 -12.53 -4.24 -21.82
CA SER A 53 -13.49 -3.63 -22.74
C SER A 53 -12.98 -2.37 -23.45
N CYS A 54 -11.72 -1.98 -23.21
CA CYS A 54 -11.10 -0.81 -23.84
C CYS A 54 -10.22 -1.19 -25.05
N ASP A 55 -9.96 -0.20 -25.90
CA ASP A 55 -9.02 -0.29 -27.02
C ASP A 55 -7.60 -0.64 -26.59
N ALA A 56 -6.80 -1.15 -27.52
CA ALA A 56 -5.44 -1.64 -27.26
C ALA A 56 -4.55 -0.60 -26.56
N ASP A 57 -4.56 0.66 -27.02
CA ASP A 57 -3.76 1.74 -26.41
C ASP A 57 -4.20 2.04 -24.97
N THR A 58 -5.50 2.14 -24.73
CA THR A 58 -6.07 2.40 -23.40
C THR A 58 -5.79 1.23 -22.46
N LYS A 59 -5.90 0.00 -22.96
CA LYS A 59 -5.55 -1.22 -22.23
C LYS A 59 -4.09 -1.26 -21.80
N ILE A 60 -3.16 -0.84 -22.67
CA ILE A 60 -1.73 -0.74 -22.34
C ILE A 60 -1.52 0.27 -21.20
N LYS A 61 -2.13 1.46 -21.30
CA LYS A 61 -2.02 2.50 -20.26
C LYS A 61 -2.57 2.02 -18.92
N LEU A 62 -3.76 1.41 -18.90
CA LEU A 62 -4.37 0.86 -17.70
C LEU A 62 -3.50 -0.22 -17.05
N ARG A 63 -2.90 -1.10 -17.86
CA ARG A 63 -1.97 -2.12 -17.36
C ARG A 63 -0.68 -1.53 -16.79
N GLN A 64 -0.12 -0.50 -17.43
CA GLN A 64 1.06 0.20 -16.91
C GLN A 64 0.76 0.90 -15.58
N LEU A 65 -0.40 1.54 -15.46
CA LEU A 65 -0.85 2.20 -14.25
C LEU A 65 -1.09 1.19 -13.12
N ALA A 66 -1.82 0.11 -13.41
CA ALA A 66 -2.02 -0.99 -12.48
C ALA A 66 -0.69 -1.59 -12.00
N LYS A 67 0.28 -1.80 -12.90
CA LYS A 67 1.60 -2.30 -12.51
C LYS A 67 2.30 -1.38 -11.51
N ARG A 68 2.33 -0.07 -11.78
CA ARG A 68 2.95 0.91 -10.88
C ARG A 68 2.28 0.96 -9.50
N ALA A 69 0.95 0.91 -9.48
CA ALA A 69 0.18 0.88 -8.23
C ALA A 69 0.47 -0.40 -7.43
N LEU A 70 0.56 -1.55 -8.11
CA LEU A 70 0.89 -2.83 -7.49
C LEU A 70 2.32 -2.83 -6.93
N ASP A 71 3.31 -2.41 -7.73
CA ASP A 71 4.71 -2.30 -7.29
C ASP A 71 4.81 -1.44 -6.02
N ARG A 72 4.09 -0.30 -5.96
CA ARG A 72 4.07 0.58 -4.79
C ARG A 72 3.40 -0.09 -3.58
N ALA A 73 2.25 -0.75 -3.77
CA ALA A 73 1.55 -1.46 -2.71
C ALA A 73 2.40 -2.60 -2.11
N GLU A 74 3.18 -3.31 -2.93
CA GLU A 74 4.10 -4.35 -2.47
C GLU A 74 5.24 -3.78 -1.63
N ILE A 75 5.85 -2.67 -2.06
CA ILE A 75 6.88 -1.97 -1.28
C ILE A 75 6.31 -1.53 0.07
N LEU A 76 5.12 -0.93 0.09
CA LEU A 76 4.45 -0.50 1.32
C LEU A 76 4.14 -1.67 2.26
N LYS A 77 3.74 -2.84 1.73
CA LYS A 77 3.56 -4.06 2.54
C LYS A 77 4.88 -4.49 3.17
N GLU A 78 5.97 -4.50 2.40
CA GLU A 78 7.28 -4.89 2.91
C GLU A 78 7.78 -3.94 4.01
N THR A 79 7.57 -2.62 3.87
CA THR A 79 7.95 -1.65 4.91
C THR A 79 7.13 -1.81 6.19
N VAL A 80 5.83 -2.13 6.07
CA VAL A 80 4.97 -2.44 7.21
C VAL A 80 5.44 -3.70 7.93
N GLU A 81 5.75 -4.77 7.19
CA GLU A 81 6.22 -6.03 7.77
C GLU A 81 7.59 -5.86 8.46
N LYS A 82 8.55 -5.18 7.81
CA LYS A 82 9.85 -4.84 8.43
C LYS A 82 9.70 -3.94 9.66
N GLY A 83 8.76 -2.99 9.63
CA GLY A 83 8.46 -2.10 10.75
C GLY A 83 7.79 -2.82 11.93
N LYS A 84 6.99 -3.87 11.68
CA LYS A 84 6.44 -4.75 12.74
C LYS A 84 7.54 -5.58 13.40
N VAL A 85 8.48 -6.11 12.62
CA VAL A 85 9.63 -6.86 13.16
C VAL A 85 10.49 -5.99 14.09
N ALA A 86 10.77 -4.73 13.71
CA ALA A 86 11.52 -3.80 14.56
C ALA A 86 10.79 -3.43 15.87
N LYS A 87 9.45 -3.45 15.91
CA LYS A 87 8.67 -3.17 17.11
C LYS A 87 8.53 -4.37 18.05
N HIS A 88 8.67 -5.59 17.54
CA HIS A 88 8.67 -6.80 18.37
C HIS A 88 10.04 -7.06 19.03
N ASP A 89 11.12 -6.45 18.53
CA ASP A 89 12.47 -6.63 19.07
C ASP A 89 12.78 -5.75 20.30
N LEU A 90 11.97 -4.70 20.57
CA LEU A 90 12.10 -3.88 21.80
C LEU A 90 11.44 -4.51 23.04
N SER A 91 11.02 -5.78 22.95
CA SER A 91 10.59 -6.58 24.10
C SER A 91 11.40 -7.88 24.18
N LEU A 92 12.72 -7.79 24.03
CA LEU A 92 13.63 -8.86 24.43
C LEU A 92 14.37 -8.42 25.69
N ASP A 93 13.82 -8.91 26.80
CA ASP A 93 14.42 -9.19 28.10
C ASP A 93 15.78 -8.54 28.39
N LEU A 94 15.75 -7.65 29.38
CA LEU A 94 16.90 -7.07 30.05
C LEU A 94 17.96 -8.16 30.33
N PRO A 95 19.27 -7.95 30.09
CA PRO A 95 20.26 -8.93 30.51
C PRO A 95 20.14 -9.14 32.01
N GLU A 96 19.86 -10.37 32.43
CA GLU A 96 19.80 -10.73 33.83
C GLU A 96 21.13 -10.34 34.47
N VAL A 97 21.05 -9.42 35.43
CA VAL A 97 22.19 -8.91 36.18
C VAL A 97 22.98 -10.12 36.68
N PRO A 98 24.25 -10.30 36.31
CA PRO A 98 25.05 -11.34 36.93
C PRO A 98 25.04 -11.06 38.43
N ALA A 99 24.46 -11.97 39.21
CA ALA A 99 24.64 -11.94 40.65
C ALA A 99 26.12 -12.21 40.89
N ASP A 100 26.92 -11.13 40.91
CA ASP A 100 28.28 -11.11 41.38
C ASP A 100 28.28 -11.70 42.79
N GLY A 101 28.56 -12.99 42.89
CA GLY A 101 28.87 -13.70 44.13
C GLY A 101 30.21 -13.25 44.71
N MET A 102 30.51 -11.95 44.69
CA MET A 102 31.63 -11.34 45.37
C MET A 102 31.21 -10.92 46.78
N LEU A 103 30.93 -11.91 47.62
CA LEU A 103 31.23 -11.79 49.05
C LEU A 103 32.60 -12.41 49.27
N ARG A 104 33.60 -11.67 48.80
CA ARG A 104 35.00 -11.92 49.11
C ARG A 104 35.39 -11.07 50.32
N LEU A 105 35.52 -11.77 51.44
CA LEU A 105 36.55 -11.66 52.50
C LEU A 105 36.29 -10.86 53.80
N GLN A 106 36.80 -11.52 54.87
CA GLN A 106 37.30 -11.07 56.19
C GLN A 106 36.25 -11.06 57.33
N PHE A 107 36.46 -11.77 58.45
CA PHE A 107 37.69 -11.97 59.25
C PHE A 107 37.89 -13.41 59.72
#